data_AF-A0A368LN92-F1
#
_entry.id   AF-A0A368LN92-F1
#
_cell.length_a   1.000
_cell.length_b   1.000
_cell.length_c   1.000
_cell.angle_alpha   90.00
_cell.angle_beta   90.00
_cell.angle_gamma   90.00
#
_symmetry.space_group_name_H-M   'P 1'
#
loop_
_entity.id
_entity.type
_entity.pdbx_description
1 polymer ?
#
loop_
_entity_poly.entity_id
_entity_poly.type
_entity_poly.pdbx_seq_one_letter_code
_entity_poly.pdbx_strand_id
1 'polypeptide(L)' 'MSALFVTPLVVFLIFVAPLWLLLHYRSKRKVSSGLSREELEQLKTLAERAESVQQRVKTLEKILDVEAPNWRRNHG' A
#
# COMPACT_ATOMS: atom_id res chain seq x y z
N MET A 1 48.63 -17.55 -17.29
CA MET A 1 47.50 -17.58 -18.25
C MET A 1 46.16 -17.18 -17.63
N SER A 2 45.99 -17.20 -16.31
CA SER A 2 44.70 -16.92 -15.64
C SER A 2 44.27 -15.44 -15.67
N ALA A 3 45.22 -14.50 -15.68
CA ALA A 3 44.94 -13.06 -15.64
C ALA A 3 44.16 -12.55 -16.87
N LEU A 4 44.32 -13.18 -18.04
CA LEU A 4 43.64 -12.76 -19.28
C LEU A 4 42.12 -12.92 -19.21
N PHE A 5 41.63 -13.89 -18.43
CA PHE A 5 40.18 -14.10 -18.23
C PHE A 5 39.63 -13.33 -17.03
N VAL A 6 40.46 -13.10 -16.01
CA VAL A 6 40.04 -12.42 -14.77
C VAL A 6 39.86 -10.91 -15.00
N THR A 7 40.73 -10.28 -15.78
CA THR A 7 40.68 -8.83 -16.04
C THR A 7 39.33 -8.37 -16.63
N PRO A 8 38.81 -8.94 -17.75
CA PRO A 8 37.52 -8.51 -18.29
C PRO A 8 36.34 -8.82 -17.34
N LEU A 9 36.42 -9.91 -16.57
CA LEU A 9 35.41 -10.28 -15.57
C LEU A 9 35.33 -9.23 -14.44
N VAL A 10 36.48 -8.78 -13.92
CA VAL A 10 36.55 -7.78 -12.85
C VAL A 10 36.01 -6.43 -13.35
N VAL A 11 36.38 -6.01 -14.55
CA VAL A 11 35.85 -4.77 -15.15
C VAL A 11 34.33 -4.86 -15.30
N PHE A 12 33.80 -5.99 -15.78
CA PHE A 12 32.35 -6.22 -15.86
C PHE A 12 31.68 -6.10 -14.48
N LEU A 13 32.26 -6.70 -13.43
CA LEU A 13 31.71 -6.60 -12.07
C LEU A 13 31.75 -5.17 -11.52
N ILE A 14 32.78 -4.38 -11.84
CA ILE A 14 32.87 -2.97 -11.44
C ILE A 14 31.73 -2.15 -12.05
N PHE A 15 31.21 -2.51 -13.22
CA PHE A 15 30.05 -1.81 -13.80
C PHE A 15 28.71 -2.38 -13.33
N VAL A 16 28.58 -3.71 -13.29
CA VAL A 16 27.31 -4.38 -12.96
C VAL A 16 26.98 -4.30 -11.48
N ALA A 17 27.96 -4.43 -10.58
CA ALA A 17 27.70 -4.41 -9.15
C ALA A 17 27.17 -3.03 -8.66
N PRO A 18 27.72 -1.88 -9.08
CA PRO A 18 27.15 -0.58 -8.73
C PRO A 18 25.76 -0.34 -9.34
N LEU A 19 25.52 -0.77 -10.59
CA LEU A 19 24.19 -0.70 -11.19
C LEU A 19 23.17 -1.52 -10.41
N TRP A 20 23.54 -2.74 -9.99
CA TRP A 20 22.70 -3.60 -9.17
C TRP A 20 22.43 -2.97 -7.80
N LEU A 21 23.44 -2.40 -7.15
CA LEU A 21 23.31 -1.73 -5.85
C LEU A 21 22.36 -0.53 -5.94
N LEU A 22 22.48 0.28 -7.00
CA LEU A 22 21.54 1.39 -7.28
C LEU A 22 20.11 0.89 -7.48
N LEU A 23 19.89 -0.18 -8.25
CA LEU A 23 18.56 -0.76 -8.47
C LEU A 23 17.98 -1.37 -7.19
N HIS A 24 18.79 -2.11 -6.44
CA HIS A 24 18.41 -2.72 -5.17
C HIS A 24 18.00 -1.66 -4.14
N TYR A 25 18.79 -0.58 -4.05
CA TYR A 25 18.52 0.50 -3.12
C TYR A 25 17.36 1.40 -3.57
N ARG A 26 17.16 1.64 -4.87
CA ARG A 26 15.97 2.33 -5.40
C ARG A 26 14.68 1.55 -5.15
N SER A 27 14.71 0.23 -5.33
CA SER A 27 13.55 -0.64 -5.04
C SER A 27 13.19 -0.61 -3.56
N LYS A 28 14.18 -0.76 -2.67
CA LYS A 28 13.97 -0.62 -1.22
C LYS A 28 13.50 0.78 -0.84
N ARG A 29 14.02 1.84 -1.45
CA ARG A 29 13.55 3.22 -1.21
C ARG A 29 12.11 3.46 -1.63
N LYS A 30 11.61 2.84 -2.71
CA LYS A 30 10.19 2.91 -3.08
C LYS A 30 9.29 2.19 -2.08
N VAL A 31 9.77 1.11 -1.48
CA VAL A 31 9.04 0.34 -0.46
C VAL A 31 9.16 0.98 0.93
N SER A 32 10.25 1.70 1.21
CA SER A 32 10.51 2.36 2.49
C SER A 32 10.16 3.85 2.50
N SER A 33 9.93 4.48 1.36
CA SER A 33 9.28 5.79 1.30
C SER A 33 7.84 5.51 1.70
N GLY A 34 7.48 5.89 2.92
CA GLY A 34 6.09 5.87 3.36
C GLY A 34 5.19 6.63 2.39
N LEU A 35 3.89 6.61 2.68
CA LEU A 35 2.88 7.26 1.85
C LEU A 35 3.32 8.70 1.51
N SER A 36 3.30 9.01 0.22
CA SER A 36 3.45 10.38 -0.26
C SER A 36 2.36 11.27 0.33
N ARG A 37 2.58 12.58 0.31
CA ARG A 37 1.60 13.54 0.83
C ARG A 37 0.22 13.40 0.17
N GLU A 38 0.21 13.10 -1.13
CA GLU A 38 -0.99 12.82 -1.93
C GLU A 38 -1.71 11.55 -1.42
N GLU A 39 -0.97 10.46 -1.22
CA GLU A 39 -1.53 9.19 -0.74
C GLU A 39 -2.07 9.33 0.70
N LEU A 40 -1.44 10.13 1.55
CA LEU A 40 -1.95 10.45 2.89
C LEU A 40 -3.27 11.23 2.83
N GLU A 41 -3.39 12.19 1.92
CA GLU A 41 -4.61 12.98 1.74
C GLU A 41 -5.77 12.13 1.19
N GLN A 42 -5.46 11.23 0.25
CA GLN A 42 -6.42 10.26 -0.25
C GLN A 42 -6.90 9.31 0.85
N LEU A 43 -5.98 8.78 1.67
CA LEU A 43 -6.34 7.93 2.81
C LEU A 43 -7.19 8.67 3.83
N LYS A 44 -6.87 9.93 4.14
CA LYS A 44 -7.69 10.76 5.02
C LYS A 44 -9.11 10.92 4.47
N THR A 45 -9.23 11.23 3.18
CA THR A 45 -10.52 11.35 2.51
C THR A 45 -11.32 10.05 2.54
N LEU A 46 -10.66 8.90 2.36
CA LEU A 46 -11.30 7.59 2.45
C LEU A 46 -11.78 7.29 3.88
N ALA A 47 -10.99 7.63 4.89
CA ALA A 47 -11.35 7.47 6.30
C ALA A 47 -12.57 8.33 6.67
N GLU A 48 -12.59 9.60 6.27
CA GLU A 48 -13.72 10.50 6.49
C GLU A 48 -15.01 9.99 5.82
N ARG A 49 -14.90 9.45 4.60
CA ARG A 49 -16.04 8.82 3.91
C ARG A 49 -16.54 7.58 4.63
N ALA A 50 -15.64 6.73 5.10
CA ALA A 50 -15.99 5.53 5.86
C ALA A 50 -16.75 5.89 7.14
N GLU A 51 -16.30 6.92 7.86
CA GLU A 51 -16.97 7.42 9.06
C GLU A 51 -18.40 7.93 8.74
N SER A 52 -18.55 8.70 7.66
CA SER A 52 -19.86 9.18 7.22
C SER A 52 -20.82 8.04 6.88
N VAL A 53 -20.35 7.01 6.17
CA VAL A 53 -21.15 5.83 5.84
C VAL A 53 -21.56 5.09 7.12
N GLN A 54 -20.64 4.91 8.07
CA GLN A 54 -20.94 4.26 9.35
C GLN A 54 -22.03 4.99 10.15
N GLN A 55 -21.98 6.32 10.20
CA GLN A 55 -23.03 7.13 10.85
C GLN A 55 -24.39 6.97 10.18
N ARG A 56 -24.41 6.94 8.84
CA ARG A 56 -25.64 6.74 8.07
C ARG A 56 -26.22 5.35 8.29
N VAL A 57 -25.39 4.31 8.26
CA VAL A 57 -25.81 2.92 8.55
C VAL A 57 -26.42 2.83 9.94
N LYS A 58 -25.75 3.39 10.97
CA LYS A 58 -26.30 3.40 12.33
C LYS A 58 -27.65 4.12 12.43
N THR A 59 -27.82 5.20 11.68
CA THR A 59 -29.09 5.94 11.62
C THR A 59 -30.17 5.09 10.95
N LEU A 60 -29.86 4.45 9.83
CA LEU A 60 -30.78 3.54 9.14
C LEU A 60 -31.14 2.34 10.01
N GLU A 61 -30.19 1.74 10.72
CA GLU A 61 -30.47 0.67 11.68
C GLU A 61 -31.42 1.13 12.77
N LYS A 62 -31.22 2.34 13.32
CA LYS A 62 -32.13 2.90 14.33
C LYS A 62 -33.55 3.12 13.79
N ILE A 63 -33.68 3.60 12.55
CA ILE A 63 -34.99 3.77 11.91
C ILE A 63 -35.63 2.39 11.68
N LEU A 64 -34.86 1.43 11.17
CA LEU A 64 -35.33 0.09 10.87
C LEU A 64 -35.72 -0.70 12.12
N ASP A 65 -35.03 -0.47 13.25
CA ASP A 65 -35.39 -1.04 14.55
C ASP A 65 -36.74 -0.49 15.07
N VAL A 66 -37.11 0.75 14.70
CA VAL A 66 -38.42 1.36 15.03
C VAL A 66 -39.52 0.89 14.06
N GLU A 67 -39.25 0.93 12.76
CA GLU A 67 -40.25 0.66 11.72
C GLU A 67 -40.50 -0.83 11.48
N ALA A 68 -39.49 -1.68 11.67
CA ALA A 68 -39.57 -3.11 11.39
C ALA A 68 -38.87 -3.95 12.48
N PRO A 69 -39.33 -3.95 13.74
CA PRO A 69 -38.61 -4.50 14.91
C PRO A 69 -38.15 -5.97 14.83
N ASN A 70 -38.63 -6.75 13.87
CA ASN A 70 -38.23 -8.14 13.64
C ASN A 70 -37.29 -8.34 12.43
N TRP A 71 -36.83 -7.27 11.76
CA TRP A 71 -36.08 -7.33 10.52
C TRP A 71 -34.79 -8.16 10.64
N ARG A 72 -34.07 -8.03 11.76
CA ARG A 72 -32.85 -8.79 12.06
C ARG A 72 -33.09 -10.30 12.16
N ARG A 73 -34.27 -10.72 12.63
CA ARG A 73 -34.63 -12.15 12.77
C ARG A 73 -35.05 -12.78 11.44
N ASN A 74 -35.51 -11.96 10.49
CA ASN A 74 -36.00 -12.44 9.19
C ASN A 74 -34.89 -12.56 8.12
N HIS A 75 -33.70 -11.98 8.35
CA HIS A 75 -32.59 -11.92 7.37
C HIS A 75 -31.21 -12.23 7.97
N GLY A 76 -31.13 -12.68 9.22
CA GLY A 76 -29.90 -13.20 9.84
C GLY A 76 -29.85 -14.72 9.77
#